data_AF-A0A7C3H7H3-F1
#
_entry.id   AF-A0A7C3H7H3-F1
#
_cell.length_a   1.000
_cell.length_b   1.000
_cell.length_c   1.000
_cell.angle_alpha   90.00
_cell.angle_beta   90.00
_cell.angle_gamma   90.00
#
_symmetry.space_group_name_H-M   'P 1'
#
loop_
_entity.id
_entity.type
_entity.pdbx_description
1 polymer ?
#
loop_
_entity_poly.entity_id
_entity_poly.type
_entity_poly.pdbx_seq_one_letter_code
_entity_poly.pdbx_strand_id
1 'polypeptide(L)'
;MNEDDRQAIKARVREIIERYQGPALCVTKEQVFVNATGETVIPWRRVDQTRIIRSLVEELRQDGCPIGFKGGRCGGYFWARNDNELASTINTFHSRAMSGLRQEAALRRIPMNEVIEQHKLELKEQDSEETNTH
;
A
#
# COMPACT_ATOMS: atom_id res chain seq x y z
N MET A 1 -15.65 -13.81 -2.57
CA MET A 1 -14.76 -14.80 -1.93
C MET A 1 -15.33 -15.05 -0.56
N ASN A 2 -15.73 -16.29 -0.27
CA ASN A 2 -16.16 -16.63 1.09
C ASN A 2 -14.93 -16.63 2.03
N GLU A 3 -15.15 -16.76 3.34
CA GLU A 3 -14.04 -16.71 4.31
C GLU A 3 -13.10 -17.92 4.19
N ASP A 4 -13.65 -19.10 3.90
CA ASP A 4 -12.85 -20.33 3.76
C ASP A 4 -11.88 -20.26 2.56
N ASP A 5 -12.36 -19.75 1.42
CA ASP A 5 -11.55 -19.49 0.22
C ASP A 5 -10.44 -18.47 0.54
N ARG A 6 -10.76 -17.44 1.32
CA ARG A 6 -9.79 -16.42 1.73
C ARG A 6 -8.67 -17.03 2.56
N GLN A 7 -9.02 -17.85 3.56
CA GLN A 7 -8.05 -18.53 4.41
C GLN A 7 -7.20 -19.53 3.61
N ALA A 8 -7.82 -20.27 2.69
CA ALA A 8 -7.10 -21.17 1.80
C ALA A 8 -6.08 -20.42 0.92
N ILE A 9 -6.46 -19.27 0.36
CA ILE A 9 -5.55 -18.43 -0.43
C ILE A 9 -4.45 -17.83 0.47
N LYS A 10 -4.78 -17.38 1.69
CA LYS A 10 -3.80 -16.87 2.67
C LYS A 10 -2.73 -17.92 2.98
N ALA A 11 -3.13 -19.16 3.24
CA ALA A 11 -2.22 -20.28 3.46
C ALA A 11 -1.31 -20.51 2.26
N ARG A 12 -1.86 -20.54 1.03
CA ARG A 12 -1.07 -20.67 -0.20
C ARG A 12 -0.08 -19.51 -0.39
N VAL A 13 -0.51 -18.27 -0.13
CA VAL A 13 0.37 -17.09 -0.21
C VAL A 13 1.56 -17.24 0.72
N ARG A 14 1.34 -17.70 1.95
CA ARG A 14 2.42 -18.01 2.90
C ARG A 14 3.37 -19.05 2.33
N GLU A 15 2.86 -20.21 1.92
CA GLU A 15 3.67 -21.31 1.37
C GLU A 15 4.50 -20.89 0.16
N ILE A 16 3.94 -20.01 -0.71
CA ILE A 16 4.66 -19.47 -1.86
C ILE A 16 5.81 -18.60 -1.38
N ILE A 17 5.54 -17.59 -0.54
CA ILE A 17 6.55 -16.62 -0.10
C ILE A 17 7.66 -17.30 0.72
N GLU A 18 7.33 -18.30 1.52
CA GLU A 18 8.27 -19.08 2.34
C GLU A 18 9.35 -19.80 1.50
N ARG A 19 9.09 -20.06 0.21
CA ARG A 19 10.12 -20.61 -0.71
C ARG A 19 11.17 -19.59 -1.14
N TYR A 20 10.88 -18.29 -1.01
CA TYR A 20 11.73 -17.19 -1.46
C TYR A 20 12.49 -16.60 -0.28
N GLN A 21 13.59 -17.24 0.10
CA GLN A 21 14.37 -16.92 1.30
C GLN A 21 15.37 -15.77 1.05
N GLY A 22 15.13 -14.64 1.71
CA GLY A 22 15.99 -13.45 1.70
C GLY A 22 15.79 -12.48 0.52
N PRO A 23 16.31 -11.24 0.62
CA PRO A 23 16.02 -10.15 -0.33
C PRO A 23 16.65 -10.29 -1.73
N ALA A 24 17.57 -11.25 -1.90
CA ALA A 24 18.13 -11.59 -3.20
C ALA A 24 17.16 -12.42 -4.04
N LEU A 25 16.28 -13.19 -3.39
CA LEU A 25 15.32 -14.09 -3.99
C LEU A 25 13.92 -13.63 -3.57
N CYS A 26 13.30 -12.75 -4.35
CA CYS A 26 11.96 -12.26 -4.08
C CYS A 26 10.97 -12.66 -5.17
N VAL A 27 9.70 -12.79 -4.78
CA VAL A 27 8.58 -13.11 -5.67
C VAL A 27 7.72 -11.88 -5.89
N THR A 28 7.38 -11.58 -7.15
CA THR A 28 6.57 -10.40 -7.47
C THR A 28 5.12 -10.58 -7.00
N LYS A 29 4.38 -9.48 -6.84
CA LYS A 29 2.97 -9.54 -6.39
C LYS A 29 2.10 -10.29 -7.39
N GLU A 30 2.39 -10.11 -8.68
CA GLU A 30 1.75 -10.79 -9.79
C GLU A 30 2.02 -12.29 -9.74
N GLN A 31 3.27 -12.70 -9.50
CA GLN A 31 3.61 -14.12 -9.35
C GLN A 31 2.93 -14.74 -8.13
N VAL A 32 2.89 -14.05 -6.99
CA VAL A 32 2.16 -14.53 -5.82
C VAL A 32 0.67 -14.67 -6.12
N PHE A 33 0.07 -13.71 -6.81
CA PHE A 33 -1.34 -13.78 -7.21
C PHE A 33 -1.60 -15.02 -8.07
N VAL A 34 -0.89 -15.15 -9.18
CA VAL A 34 -1.06 -16.27 -10.14
C VAL A 34 -0.85 -17.61 -9.44
N ASN A 35 0.19 -17.74 -8.62
CA ASN A 35 0.51 -18.99 -7.97
C ASN A 35 -0.48 -19.35 -6.84
N ALA A 36 -1.06 -18.36 -6.16
CA ALA A 36 -1.99 -18.60 -5.05
C ALA A 36 -3.43 -18.88 -5.51
N THR A 37 -3.87 -18.19 -6.58
CA THR A 37 -5.25 -18.28 -7.08
C THR A 37 -5.39 -19.20 -8.30
N GLY A 38 -4.31 -19.43 -9.06
CA GLY A 38 -4.34 -20.10 -10.35
C GLY A 38 -4.87 -19.23 -11.49
N GLU A 39 -5.23 -17.97 -11.21
CA GLU A 39 -5.72 -17.03 -12.21
C GLU A 39 -4.58 -16.31 -12.95
N THR A 40 -4.88 -15.77 -14.13
CA THR A 40 -3.97 -14.87 -14.83
C THR A 40 -4.15 -13.42 -14.37
N VAL A 41 -3.07 -12.64 -14.43
CA VAL A 41 -3.16 -11.20 -14.19
C VAL A 41 -3.76 -10.52 -15.40
N ILE A 42 -4.88 -9.84 -15.20
CA ILE A 42 -5.60 -9.10 -16.23
C ILE A 42 -5.10 -7.66 -16.19
N PRO A 43 -4.54 -7.08 -17.27
CA PRO A 43 -3.85 -5.78 -17.23
C PRO A 43 -4.67 -4.65 -16.59
N TRP A 44 -5.95 -4.52 -16.92
CA TRP A 44 -6.83 -3.47 -16.39
C TRP A 44 -7.35 -3.76 -14.96
N ARG A 45 -7.25 -5.00 -14.46
CA ARG A 45 -7.61 -5.37 -13.07
C ARG A 45 -6.39 -5.64 -12.19
N ARG A 46 -5.17 -5.46 -12.72
CA ARG A 46 -3.92 -5.76 -12.03
C ARG A 46 -3.82 -5.09 -10.67
N VAL A 47 -4.29 -3.85 -10.55
CA VAL A 47 -4.27 -3.10 -9.29
C VAL A 47 -5.10 -3.81 -8.23
N ASP A 48 -6.34 -4.17 -8.55
CA ASP A 48 -7.25 -4.86 -7.62
C ASP A 48 -6.77 -6.26 -7.28
N GLN A 49 -6.35 -7.04 -8.29
CA GLN A 49 -5.80 -8.38 -8.10
C GLN A 49 -4.58 -8.37 -7.16
N THR A 50 -3.65 -7.42 -7.36
CA THR A 50 -2.48 -7.30 -6.48
C THR A 50 -2.81 -6.64 -5.12
N ARG A 51 -3.94 -5.93 -4.99
CA ARG A 51 -4.40 -5.34 -3.71
C ARG A 51 -4.85 -6.43 -2.74
N ILE A 52 -5.51 -7.47 -3.24
CA ILE A 52 -5.89 -8.66 -2.44
C ILE A 52 -4.63 -9.29 -1.83
N ILE A 53 -3.58 -9.50 -2.62
CA ILE A 53 -2.31 -10.06 -2.13
C ILE A 53 -1.64 -9.17 -1.08
N ARG A 54 -1.66 -7.84 -1.26
CA ARG A 54 -1.13 -6.92 -0.23
C ARG A 54 -1.84 -7.10 1.11
N SER A 55 -3.17 -7.15 1.10
CA SER A 55 -3.98 -7.35 2.30
C SER A 55 -3.68 -8.68 2.99
N LEU A 56 -3.57 -9.78 2.23
CA LEU A 56 -3.23 -11.09 2.80
C LEU A 56 -1.81 -11.12 3.40
N VAL A 57 -0.84 -10.46 2.74
CA VAL A 57 0.52 -10.35 3.27
C VAL A 57 0.57 -9.47 4.53
N GLU A 58 -0.23 -8.42 4.60
CA GLU A 58 -0.36 -7.58 5.80
C GLU A 58 -0.91 -8.40 6.98
N GLU A 59 -1.95 -9.20 6.76
CA GLU A 59 -2.46 -10.11 7.79
C GLU A 59 -1.41 -11.15 8.21
N LEU A 60 -0.71 -11.78 7.27
CA LEU A 60 0.35 -12.74 7.60
C LEU A 60 1.46 -12.12 8.45
N ARG A 61 1.81 -10.85 8.23
CA ARG A 61 2.76 -10.12 9.09
C ARG A 61 2.20 -9.86 10.48
N GLN A 62 0.91 -9.53 10.59
CA GLN A 62 0.25 -9.38 11.88
C GLN A 62 0.22 -10.70 12.65
N ASP A 63 0.12 -11.83 11.95
CA ASP A 63 0.25 -13.18 12.50
C ASP A 63 1.69 -13.56 12.87
N GLY A 64 2.67 -12.66 12.68
CA GLY A 64 4.07 -12.87 13.03
C GLY A 64 4.94 -13.50 11.92
N CYS A 65 4.45 -13.62 10.68
CA CYS A 65 5.28 -14.13 9.59
C CYS A 65 6.38 -13.10 9.21
N PRO A 66 7.66 -13.52 9.10
CA PRO A 66 8.78 -12.65 8.78
C PRO A 66 8.84 -12.31 7.28
N ILE A 67 7.80 -11.65 6.75
CA ILE A 67 7.70 -11.33 5.33
C ILE A 67 8.28 -9.94 5.05
N GLY A 68 9.44 -9.90 4.40
CA GLY A 68 10.05 -8.67 3.91
C GLY A 68 9.45 -8.19 2.59
N PHE A 69 9.78 -6.96 2.20
CA PHE A 69 9.48 -6.40 0.90
C PHE A 69 10.70 -5.68 0.33
N LYS A 70 10.97 -5.91 -0.96
CA LYS A 70 11.98 -5.18 -1.73
C LYS A 70 11.27 -4.29 -2.75
N GLY A 71 11.56 -2.99 -2.71
CA GLY A 71 11.06 -2.02 -3.69
C GLY A 71 11.77 -2.11 -5.05
N GLY A 72 11.24 -1.37 -6.04
CA GLY A 72 11.81 -1.26 -7.37
C GLY A 72 11.16 -2.17 -8.43
N ARG A 73 11.66 -2.07 -9.67
CA ARG A 73 11.08 -2.74 -10.85
C ARG A 73 11.10 -4.27 -10.77
N CYS A 74 12.14 -4.83 -10.13
CA CYS A 74 12.27 -6.27 -9.87
C CYS A 74 11.98 -6.61 -8.39
N GLY A 75 11.20 -5.75 -7.72
CA GLY A 75 10.85 -5.89 -6.32
C GLY A 75 9.73 -6.88 -6.05
N GLY A 76 9.61 -7.32 -4.80
CA GLY A 76 8.69 -8.38 -4.42
C GLY A 76 8.67 -8.67 -2.93
N TYR A 77 7.97 -9.73 -2.55
CA TYR A 77 7.98 -10.28 -1.20
C TYR A 77 9.05 -11.37 -1.07
N PHE A 78 9.56 -11.55 0.13
CA PHE A 78 10.49 -12.62 0.47
C PHE A 78 10.29 -13.01 1.94
N TRP A 79 10.65 -14.24 2.29
CA TRP A 79 10.74 -14.70 3.65
C TRP A 79 12.10 -14.31 4.22
N ALA A 80 12.12 -13.45 5.23
CA ALA A 80 13.36 -13.01 5.86
C ALA A 80 13.96 -14.11 6.72
N ARG A 81 15.27 -14.28 6.63
CA ARG A 81 16.02 -15.31 7.36
C ARG A 81 16.50 -14.84 8.73
N ASN A 82 16.52 -13.52 8.93
CA ASN A 82 16.97 -12.85 10.15
C ASN A 82 16.42 -11.42 10.20
N ASP A 83 16.52 -10.80 11.36
CA ASP A 83 15.97 -9.46 11.62
C ASP A 83 16.62 -8.37 10.75
N ASN A 84 17.90 -8.53 10.40
CA ASN A 84 18.60 -7.56 9.57
C ASN A 84 17.97 -7.46 8.16
N GLU A 85 17.47 -8.58 7.62
CA GLU A 85 16.77 -8.57 6.34
C GLU A 85 15.38 -7.90 6.43
N LEU A 86 14.74 -7.92 7.60
CA LEU A 86 13.48 -7.19 7.84
C LEU A 86 13.68 -5.70 8.08
N ALA A 87 14.85 -5.27 8.57
CA ALA A 87 15.10 -3.90 8.98
C ALA A 87 14.71 -2.86 7.91
N SER A 88 15.01 -3.12 6.63
CA SER A 88 14.62 -2.23 5.53
C SER A 88 13.09 -2.12 5.36
N THR A 89 12.38 -3.24 5.52
CA THR A 89 10.91 -3.28 5.44
C THR A 89 10.30 -2.51 6.62
N ILE A 90 10.81 -2.73 7.83
CA ILE A 90 10.39 -2.03 9.05
C ILE A 90 10.62 -0.52 8.91
N ASN A 91 11.80 -0.10 8.48
CA ASN A 91 12.15 1.31 8.27
C ASN A 91 11.24 1.98 7.23
N THR A 92 10.82 1.24 6.20
CA THR A 92 9.87 1.73 5.20
C THR A 92 8.50 1.99 5.83
N PHE A 93 7.99 1.08 6.66
CA PHE A 93 6.72 1.28 7.35
C PHE A 93 6.79 2.39 8.38
N HIS A 94 7.86 2.43 9.18
CA HIS A 94 8.09 3.51 10.14
C HIS A 94 8.09 4.89 9.45
N SER A 95 8.84 5.03 8.36
CA SER A 95 8.88 6.29 7.58
C SER A 95 7.51 6.71 7.07
N ARG A 96 6.70 5.75 6.59
CA ARG A 96 5.33 6.02 6.12
C ARG A 96 4.39 6.43 7.24
N ALA A 97 4.46 5.75 8.38
CA ALA A 97 3.67 6.10 9.56
C ALA A 97 3.98 7.53 10.03
N MET A 98 5.27 7.87 10.12
CA MET A 98 5.71 9.23 10.47
C MET A 98 5.25 10.28 9.46
N SER A 99 5.26 9.96 8.16
CA SER A 99 4.72 10.86 7.12
C SER A 99 3.23 11.09 7.31
N GLY A 100 2.45 10.05 7.61
CA GLY A 100 1.02 10.17 7.89
C GLY A 100 0.73 11.04 9.11
N LEU A 101 1.46 10.83 10.22
CA LEU A 101 1.32 11.64 11.43
C LEU A 101 1.65 13.12 11.19
N ARG A 102 2.65 13.41 10.35
CA ARG A 102 2.98 14.79 9.95
C ARG A 102 1.85 15.43 9.15
N GLN A 103 1.24 14.69 8.22
CA GLN A 103 0.10 15.17 7.45
C GLN A 103 -1.11 15.44 8.35
N GLU A 104 -1.43 14.52 9.27
CA GLU A 104 -2.49 14.69 10.26
C GLU A 104 -2.27 15.95 11.11
N ALA A 105 -1.06 16.14 11.63
CA ALA A 105 -0.71 17.32 12.42
C ALA A 105 -0.83 18.62 11.61
N ALA A 106 -0.47 18.61 10.33
CA ALA A 106 -0.62 19.76 9.44
C ALA A 106 -2.11 20.08 9.21
N LEU A 107 -2.94 19.08 8.94
CA LEU A 107 -4.39 19.24 8.78
C LEU A 107 -5.05 19.80 10.04
N ARG A 108 -4.62 19.35 11.23
CA ARG A 108 -5.14 19.88 12.51
C ARG A 108 -4.76 21.35 12.77
N ARG A 109 -3.66 21.83 12.21
CA ARG A 109 -3.19 23.22 12.40
C ARG A 109 -3.97 24.22 11.58
N ILE A 110 -4.64 23.77 10.52
CA ILE A 110 -5.44 24.64 9.67
C ILE A 110 -6.87 24.62 10.20
N PRO A 111 -7.37 25.70 10.83
CA PRO A 111 -8.78 25.76 11.21
C PRO A 111 -9.62 25.76 9.93
N MET A 112 -10.46 24.75 9.79
CA MET A 112 -11.31 24.52 8.61
C MET A 112 -12.08 25.78 8.17
N ASN A 113 -12.47 26.63 9.12
CA ASN A 113 -13.17 27.88 8.86
C ASN A 113 -12.31 28.90 8.09
N GLU A 114 -11.01 28.99 8.35
CA GLU A 114 -10.13 29.93 7.63
C GLU A 114 -9.94 29.53 6.16
N VAL A 115 -9.88 28.23 5.88
CA VAL A 115 -9.80 27.70 4.50
C VAL A 115 -11.09 27.97 3.73
N ILE A 116 -12.25 27.76 4.38
CA ILE A 116 -13.55 28.02 3.76
C ILE A 116 -13.72 29.51 3.46
N GLU A 117 -13.34 30.39 4.39
CA GLU A 117 -13.46 31.83 4.17
C GLU A 117 -12.48 32.33 3.10
N GLN A 118 -11.23 31.83 3.06
CA GLN A 118 -10.30 32.13 1.96
C GLN A 118 -10.85 31.71 0.60
N HIS A 119 -11.40 30.50 0.47
CA HIS A 119 -12.00 30.07 -0.80
C HIS A 119 -13.25 30.87 -1.18
N LYS A 120 -14.07 31.30 -0.22
CA LYS A 120 -15.21 32.20 -0.51
C LYS A 120 -14.75 33.57 -1.01
N LEU A 121 -13.62 34.08 -0.52
CA LEU A 121 -13.01 35.32 -0.98
C LEU A 121 -12.48 35.17 -2.42
N GLU A 122 -11.75 34.09 -2.73
CA GLU A 122 -11.24 33.81 -4.08
C GLU A 122 -12.38 33.68 -5.12
N LEU A 123 -13.46 32.98 -4.77
CA LEU A 123 -14.63 32.85 -5.66
C LEU A 123 -15.32 34.19 -5.94
N LYS A 124 -15.40 35.07 -4.93
CA LYS A 124 -15.97 36.42 -5.11
C LYS A 124 -15.09 37.30 -6.00
N GLU A 125 -13.77 37.17 -5.91
CA GLU A 125 -12.84 37.93 -6.75
C GLU A 125 -12.94 37.49 -8.23
N GLN A 126 -13.09 36.18 -8.49
CA GLN A 126 -13.31 35.67 -9.86
C GLN A 126 -14.62 36.16 -10.48
N ASP A 127 -15.72 36.13 -9.72
CA ASP A 127 -17.03 36.62 -10.19
C ASP A 127 -17.03 38.12 -10.50
N SER A 128 -16.19 38.90 -9.82
CA SER A 128 -16.09 40.37 -10.00
C SER A 128 -15.10 40.81 -11.07
N GLU A 129 -14.16 39.95 -11.49
CA GLU A 129 -13.32 40.16 -12.67
C GLU A 129 -14.07 39.86 -13.99
N GLU A 130 -14.97 38.85 -14.00
CA GLU A 130 -15.79 38.53 -15.17
C GLU A 130 -16.86 39.61 -15.48
N THR A 131 -17.34 40.36 -14.46
CA THR A 131 -18.32 41.43 -14.66
C THR A 131 -17.72 42.75 -15.16
N ASN A 132 -16.40 42.96 -15.06
CA ASN A 132 -15.73 44.19 -15.49
C ASN A 132 -15.12 44.11 -16.91
N THR A 133 -15.31 43.00 -17.62
CA THR A 133 -14.76 42.77 -18.97
C THR A 133 -15.83 42.80 -20.07
N HIS A 134 -17.00 43.41 -19.84
CA HIS A 134 -18.06 43.65 -20.83
C HIS A 134 -18.46 45.13 -20.89
#